data_AF-A0A8J9SBS7-F1
#
_entry.id   AF-A0A8J9SBS7-F1
#
_cell.length_a   1.000
_cell.length_b   1.000
_cell.length_c   1.000
_cell.angle_alpha   90.00
_cell.angle_beta   90.00
_cell.angle_gamma   90.00
#
_symmetry.space_group_name_H-M   'P 1'
#
loop_
_entity.id
_entity.type
_entity.pdbx_description
1 polymer ?
#
loop_
_entity_poly.entity_id
_entity_poly.type
_entity_poly.pdbx_seq_one_letter_code
_entity_poly.pdbx_strand_id
1 'polypeptide(L)'
;MNTLEALVVLLCLVFFAPSPPCVSAANETFRFGILPKSLDNPFFDPVRTGCEARADVYGNVVCVWIGPEQEEPTGAAQVEWIDRMIDQRLAGDPEALDGLAISVVNEESVKEPIRRALDSGMSVICFDSDAANSDRQAYVGTDNVAFGEQLGKVLLQLQPTGGMFALVSIQTPNLELRVRGIRSALSGSTWTEPPDSILYEEAGNITLTLQNMRDLKVANPDLGAIIPLYGTVMQYEDLWIKYVDSHRDLTHVIADAGSNQISLLERGFADGLVGQLPYQSGEVCIDTLLNLRRESGGKPSAHRNSSDLVFGTNLSLLLRIPLILPTLTVDQNFVGNYRILGYVLFCILASLSIVVMAWVLMKRKTYIVRASQPIFLIVVAVGALIMSSSIIPIGFDNENYSVGACSAACIATPWLLSIGFSTVFSALFSKLWRINRVVESAQRFNKQVVTVRDVILPFCLLMVANLIILICWTVVAPLEYVRRDDLGTDPWNRVISSYGTCMTREGQRSVPFVSALVAVNLGALLFANIQAYKARSIQSEFSESKYIALVVAGMMQVSLVGLPVLLLTVDNPPVYYLLRILLVFVITLAIIGLIFVPKMLHKPKENGRQVVVSHGTPS
;
A
#
# COMPACT_ATOMS: atom_id res chain seq x y z
N MET A 1 -55.78 -10.32 -36.73
CA MET A 1 -54.46 -9.72 -36.44
C MET A 1 -54.34 -9.59 -34.94
N ASN A 2 -53.32 -10.24 -34.38
CA ASN A 2 -53.15 -10.44 -32.95
C ASN A 2 -52.71 -9.15 -32.25
N THR A 3 -53.05 -9.05 -30.97
CA THR A 3 -52.75 -7.95 -30.03
C THR A 3 -51.28 -7.52 -29.94
N LEU A 4 -50.36 -8.25 -30.59
CA LEU A 4 -48.96 -7.87 -30.76
C LEU A 4 -48.76 -6.79 -31.85
N GLU A 5 -49.56 -6.77 -32.92
CA GLU A 5 -49.40 -5.77 -34.00
C GLU A 5 -49.91 -4.39 -33.57
N ALA A 6 -50.93 -4.34 -32.72
CA ALA A 6 -51.43 -3.07 -32.15
C ALA A 6 -50.41 -2.44 -31.19
N LEU A 7 -49.60 -3.25 -30.49
CA LEU A 7 -48.58 -2.75 -29.57
C LEU A 7 -47.34 -2.22 -30.32
N VAL A 8 -46.99 -2.83 -31.45
CA VAL A 8 -45.87 -2.36 -32.30
C VAL A 8 -46.22 -1.05 -33.01
N VAL A 9 -47.47 -0.87 -33.46
CA VAL A 9 -47.91 0.40 -34.07
C VAL A 9 -48.00 1.53 -33.04
N LEU A 10 -48.39 1.24 -31.78
CA LEU A 10 -48.42 2.23 -30.71
C LEU A 10 -47.01 2.64 -30.23
N LEU A 11 -46.03 1.72 -30.27
CA LEU A 11 -44.63 2.04 -29.97
C LEU A 11 -43.92 2.80 -31.11
N CYS A 12 -44.31 2.60 -32.37
CA CYS A 12 -43.73 3.35 -33.50
C CYS A 12 -44.20 4.82 -33.58
N LEU A 13 -45.38 5.16 -33.05
CA LEU A 13 -45.90 6.54 -33.04
C LEU A 13 -45.32 7.42 -31.91
N VAL A 14 -44.67 6.83 -30.91
CA VAL A 14 -43.98 7.59 -29.84
C VAL A 14 -42.55 7.99 -30.25
N PHE A 15 -41.96 7.34 -31.26
CA PHE A 15 -40.60 7.67 -31.74
C PHE A 15 -40.53 8.62 -32.94
N PHE A 16 -41.67 9.01 -33.54
CA PHE A 16 -41.74 9.94 -34.68
C PHE A 16 -42.73 11.09 -34.48
N ALA A 17 -42.78 11.64 -33.26
CA ALA A 17 -43.29 13.00 -33.11
C ALA A 17 -42.24 13.96 -33.70
N PRO A 18 -42.58 14.82 -34.68
CA PRO A 18 -41.69 15.90 -35.07
C PRO A 18 -41.43 16.73 -33.82
N SER A 19 -40.16 16.88 -33.46
CA SER A 19 -39.75 17.81 -32.42
C SER A 19 -40.38 19.17 -32.72
N PRO A 20 -40.88 19.91 -31.71
CA PRO A 20 -41.19 21.31 -31.92
C PRO A 20 -39.92 21.96 -32.49
N PRO A 21 -40.02 22.87 -33.47
CA PRO A 21 -38.85 23.54 -34.02
C PRO A 21 -38.04 24.05 -32.83
N CYS A 22 -36.80 23.59 -32.73
CA CYS A 22 -35.84 24.13 -31.80
C CYS A 22 -35.77 25.61 -32.13
N VAL A 23 -36.42 26.42 -31.31
CA VAL A 23 -36.09 27.83 -31.21
C VAL A 23 -34.63 27.81 -30.81
N SER A 24 -33.76 28.13 -31.77
CA SER A 24 -32.38 28.47 -31.51
C SER A 24 -32.42 29.61 -30.49
N ALA A 25 -32.32 29.28 -29.20
CA ALA A 25 -31.91 30.26 -28.22
C ALA A 25 -30.58 30.79 -28.75
N ALA A 26 -30.52 32.08 -29.03
CA ALA A 26 -29.26 32.73 -29.35
C ALA A 26 -28.27 32.31 -28.26
N ASN A 27 -27.18 31.64 -28.64
CA ASN A 27 -26.23 31.10 -27.69
C ASN A 27 -25.55 32.30 -27.01
N GLU A 28 -26.05 32.69 -25.83
CA GLU A 28 -25.53 33.83 -25.08
C GLU A 28 -24.03 33.63 -24.90
N THR A 29 -23.24 34.60 -25.38
CA THR A 29 -21.78 34.54 -25.34
C THR A 29 -21.32 35.18 -24.04
N PHE A 30 -20.60 34.42 -23.21
CA PHE A 30 -20.07 34.91 -21.93
C PHE A 30 -18.64 35.39 -22.08
N ARG A 31 -18.33 36.55 -21.49
CA ARG A 31 -16.99 37.16 -21.57
C ARG A 31 -16.34 37.17 -20.20
N PHE A 32 -15.21 36.48 -20.06
CA PHE A 32 -14.51 36.36 -18.78
C PHE A 32 -13.12 36.96 -18.86
N GLY A 33 -12.87 37.99 -18.05
CA GLY A 33 -11.56 38.62 -17.96
C GLY A 33 -10.62 37.85 -17.06
N ILE A 34 -9.38 37.67 -17.48
CA ILE A 34 -8.28 37.24 -16.62
C ILE A 34 -7.33 38.42 -16.43
N LEU A 35 -7.16 38.84 -15.18
CA LEU A 35 -6.33 39.95 -14.74
C LEU A 35 -5.12 39.41 -13.96
N PRO A 36 -3.98 39.12 -14.62
CA PRO A 36 -2.75 38.74 -13.94
C PRO A 36 -2.15 39.94 -13.21
N LYS A 37 -1.08 39.70 -12.45
CA LYS A 37 -0.31 40.78 -11.80
C LYS A 37 0.31 41.72 -12.85
N SER A 38 0.89 41.14 -13.91
CA SER A 38 1.47 41.86 -15.05
C SER A 38 1.34 41.00 -16.31
N LEU A 39 1.12 41.65 -17.45
CA LEU A 39 1.06 41.00 -18.76
C LEU A 39 2.42 40.50 -19.26
N ASP A 40 3.52 41.10 -18.78
CA ASP A 40 4.88 40.78 -19.22
C ASP A 40 5.51 39.64 -18.41
N ASN A 41 4.80 39.10 -17.41
CA ASN A 41 5.32 38.01 -16.60
C ASN A 41 5.02 36.65 -17.25
N PRO A 42 6.07 35.90 -17.68
CA PRO A 42 5.89 34.65 -18.44
C PRO A 42 5.28 33.51 -17.62
N PHE A 43 5.20 33.63 -16.29
CA PHE A 43 4.43 32.69 -15.46
C PHE A 43 2.96 32.61 -15.89
N PHE A 44 2.40 33.72 -16.40
CA PHE A 44 1.00 33.83 -16.76
C PHE A 44 0.69 33.41 -18.20
N ASP A 45 1.70 33.20 -19.07
CA ASP A 45 1.48 32.76 -20.45
C ASP A 45 0.74 31.40 -20.53
N PRO A 46 1.10 30.38 -19.72
CA PRO A 46 0.34 29.14 -19.68
C PRO A 46 -1.07 29.34 -19.13
N VAL A 47 -1.28 30.27 -18.17
CA VAL A 47 -2.61 30.59 -17.65
C VAL A 47 -3.50 31.12 -18.77
N ARG A 48 -2.98 32.07 -19.56
CA ARG A 48 -3.67 32.60 -20.74
C ARG A 48 -4.02 31.48 -21.72
N THR A 49 -3.05 30.63 -22.05
CA THR A 49 -3.24 29.52 -22.99
C THR A 49 -4.32 28.54 -22.49
N GLY A 50 -4.32 28.19 -21.20
CA GLY A 50 -5.33 27.32 -20.61
C GLY A 50 -6.72 27.96 -20.58
N CYS A 51 -6.79 29.27 -20.31
CA CYS A 51 -8.04 30.03 -20.36
C CYS A 51 -8.63 30.06 -21.77
N GLU A 52 -7.82 30.40 -22.78
CA GLU A 52 -8.24 30.42 -24.20
C GLU A 52 -8.68 29.02 -24.66
N ALA A 53 -7.87 27.99 -24.39
CA ALA A 53 -8.21 26.61 -24.76
C ALA A 53 -9.51 26.12 -24.12
N ARG A 54 -9.76 26.48 -22.85
CA ARG A 54 -11.01 26.09 -22.17
C ARG A 54 -12.22 26.87 -22.69
N ALA A 55 -12.05 28.14 -23.03
CA ALA A 55 -13.11 28.95 -23.65
C ALA A 55 -13.54 28.36 -25.00
N ASP A 56 -12.57 27.94 -25.83
CA ASP A 56 -12.81 27.31 -27.13
C ASP A 56 -13.63 26.01 -27.02
N VAL A 57 -13.40 25.20 -25.97
CA VAL A 57 -14.17 23.96 -25.73
C VAL A 57 -15.67 24.25 -25.54
N TYR A 58 -16.03 25.38 -24.93
CA TYR A 58 -17.44 25.75 -24.74
C TYR A 58 -18.07 26.38 -25.99
N GLY A 59 -17.28 27.04 -26.84
CA GLY A 59 -17.73 27.64 -28.11
C GLY A 59 -18.64 28.88 -27.97
N ASN A 60 -19.11 29.20 -26.75
CA ASN A 60 -19.86 30.41 -26.42
C ASN A 60 -19.25 31.18 -25.24
N VAL A 61 -17.97 30.96 -24.97
CA VAL A 61 -17.21 31.66 -23.93
C VAL A 61 -16.01 32.34 -24.57
N VAL A 62 -15.70 33.56 -24.14
CA VAL A 62 -14.53 34.32 -24.59
C VAL A 62 -13.65 34.59 -23.38
N CYS A 63 -12.41 34.10 -23.43
CA CYS A 63 -11.36 34.51 -22.51
C CYS A 63 -10.81 35.87 -22.93
N VAL A 64 -10.85 36.86 -22.05
CA VAL A 64 -10.34 38.21 -22.31
C VAL A 64 -9.11 38.46 -21.43
N TRP A 65 -7.95 38.55 -22.05
CA TRP A 65 -6.69 38.83 -21.36
C TRP A 65 -6.51 40.33 -21.15
N ILE A 66 -6.48 40.80 -19.90
CA ILE A 66 -6.44 42.23 -19.55
C ILE A 66 -5.47 42.47 -18.40
N GLY A 67 -4.85 43.64 -18.31
CA GLY A 67 -4.03 43.98 -17.15
C GLY A 67 -2.90 44.96 -17.46
N PRO A 68 -2.12 45.34 -16.45
CA PRO A 68 -1.01 46.26 -16.64
C PRO A 68 0.19 45.58 -17.33
N GLU A 69 0.85 46.30 -18.24
CA GLU A 69 2.14 45.93 -18.86
C GLU A 69 3.34 46.35 -18.00
N GLN A 70 3.16 46.60 -16.69
CA GLN A 70 4.24 47.11 -15.84
C GLN A 70 5.13 45.98 -15.32
N GLU A 71 6.45 46.19 -15.29
CA GLU A 71 7.40 45.28 -14.63
C GLU A 71 7.13 45.19 -13.12
N GLU A 72 6.73 46.30 -12.47
CA GLU A 72 6.24 46.34 -11.09
C GLU A 72 4.71 46.42 -11.03
N PRO A 73 4.02 45.36 -10.60
CA PRO A 73 2.59 45.42 -10.45
C PRO A 73 2.24 46.19 -9.17
N THR A 74 1.47 47.27 -9.28
CA THR A 74 0.97 48.03 -8.12
C THR A 74 -0.51 47.76 -7.89
N GLY A 75 -0.94 47.79 -6.62
CA GLY A 75 -2.36 47.69 -6.28
C GLY A 75 -3.19 48.76 -6.99
N ALA A 76 -2.70 50.01 -7.05
CA ALA A 76 -3.38 51.11 -7.73
C ALA A 76 -3.59 50.84 -9.24
N ALA A 77 -2.57 50.37 -9.95
CA ALA A 77 -2.71 50.01 -11.36
C ALA A 77 -3.72 48.87 -11.56
N GLN A 78 -3.73 47.87 -10.67
CA GLN A 78 -4.72 46.80 -10.71
C GLN A 78 -6.15 47.32 -10.47
N VAL A 79 -6.33 48.27 -9.54
CA VAL A 79 -7.62 48.92 -9.28
C VAL A 79 -8.13 49.70 -10.50
N GLU A 80 -7.27 50.44 -11.21
CA GLU A 80 -7.66 51.17 -12.43
C GLU A 80 -8.21 50.23 -13.51
N TRP A 81 -7.65 49.04 -13.65
CA TRP A 81 -8.16 48.02 -14.58
C TRP A 81 -9.52 47.46 -14.14
N ILE A 82 -9.70 47.18 -12.84
CA ILE A 82 -10.99 46.73 -12.30
C ILE A 82 -12.06 47.81 -12.56
N ASP A 83 -11.74 49.07 -12.28
CA ASP A 83 -12.66 50.21 -12.46
C ASP A 83 -13.07 50.40 -13.92
N ARG A 84 -12.13 50.26 -14.85
CA ARG A 84 -12.42 50.28 -16.28
C ARG A 84 -13.44 49.21 -16.69
N MET A 85 -13.32 47.99 -16.14
CA MET A 85 -14.25 46.90 -16.46
C MET A 85 -15.64 47.14 -15.84
N ILE A 86 -15.68 47.71 -14.64
CA ILE A 86 -16.93 48.13 -13.98
C ILE A 86 -17.63 49.20 -14.83
N ASP A 87 -16.91 50.24 -15.25
CA ASP A 87 -17.46 51.34 -16.03
C ASP A 87 -18.04 50.84 -17.37
N GLN A 88 -17.32 49.95 -18.07
CA GLN A 88 -17.81 49.30 -19.28
C GLN A 88 -19.11 48.52 -19.03
N ARG A 89 -19.17 47.77 -17.92
CA ARG A 89 -20.36 47.00 -17.54
C ARG A 89 -21.56 47.89 -17.23
N LEU A 90 -21.36 48.96 -16.47
CA LEU A 90 -22.43 49.91 -16.10
C LEU A 90 -22.89 50.75 -17.29
N ALA A 91 -22.02 51.02 -18.25
CA ALA A 91 -22.37 51.71 -19.50
C ALA A 91 -23.16 50.83 -20.49
N GLY A 92 -23.29 49.52 -20.22
CA GLY A 92 -23.96 48.58 -21.13
C GLY A 92 -23.15 48.28 -22.39
N ASP A 93 -21.82 48.33 -22.31
CA ASP A 93 -20.93 47.97 -23.42
C ASP A 93 -21.16 46.51 -23.84
N PRO A 94 -21.42 46.22 -25.14
CA PRO A 94 -21.59 44.85 -25.62
C PRO A 94 -20.36 43.96 -25.39
N GLU A 95 -19.17 44.54 -25.24
CA GLU A 95 -17.93 43.81 -24.96
C GLU A 95 -17.61 43.74 -23.45
N ALA A 96 -18.50 44.25 -22.58
CA ALA A 96 -18.33 44.20 -21.14
C ALA A 96 -18.21 42.78 -20.61
N LEU A 97 -17.40 42.62 -19.57
CA LEU A 97 -17.17 41.32 -18.95
C LEU A 97 -18.37 40.87 -18.10
N ASP A 98 -18.66 39.58 -18.12
CA ASP A 98 -19.61 38.91 -17.24
C ASP A 98 -18.95 38.37 -15.97
N GLY A 99 -17.62 38.24 -15.98
CA GLY A 99 -16.84 37.86 -14.82
C GLY A 99 -15.36 38.17 -14.97
N LEU A 100 -14.66 38.18 -13.84
CA LEU A 100 -13.28 38.60 -13.70
C LEU A 100 -12.55 37.68 -12.72
N ALA A 101 -11.43 37.09 -13.18
CA ALA A 101 -10.47 36.40 -12.32
C ALA A 101 -9.27 37.32 -12.08
N ILE A 102 -8.88 37.54 -10.83
CA ILE A 102 -7.82 38.49 -10.44
C ILE A 102 -6.69 37.76 -9.71
N SER A 103 -5.44 37.90 -10.19
CA SER A 103 -4.27 37.56 -9.38
C SER A 103 -3.84 38.75 -8.56
N VAL A 104 -4.10 38.67 -7.26
CA VAL A 104 -4.07 39.83 -6.35
C VAL A 104 -2.65 40.28 -6.07
N VAL A 105 -2.38 41.56 -6.33
CA VAL A 105 -1.12 42.23 -5.98
C VAL A 105 -1.13 42.65 -4.52
N ASN A 106 -2.16 43.38 -4.10
CA ASN A 106 -2.33 43.89 -2.75
C ASN A 106 -3.78 43.71 -2.32
N GLU A 107 -4.00 42.86 -1.30
CA GLU A 107 -5.33 42.49 -0.84
C GLU A 107 -6.17 43.69 -0.41
N GLU A 108 -5.62 44.61 0.39
CA GLU A 108 -6.38 45.76 0.90
C GLU A 108 -6.87 46.68 -0.22
N SER A 109 -6.04 46.90 -1.24
CA SER A 109 -6.40 47.78 -2.36
C SER A 109 -7.57 47.27 -3.20
N VAL A 110 -7.77 45.95 -3.27
CA VAL A 110 -8.78 45.34 -4.17
C VAL A 110 -10.08 44.96 -3.47
N LYS A 111 -10.17 45.00 -2.13
CA LYS A 111 -11.40 44.64 -1.39
C LYS A 111 -12.63 45.41 -1.88
N GLU A 112 -12.52 46.74 -1.89
CA GLU A 112 -13.63 47.61 -2.29
C GLU A 112 -13.91 47.53 -3.81
N PRO A 113 -12.90 47.55 -4.70
CA PRO A 113 -13.10 47.30 -6.13
C PRO A 113 -13.76 45.95 -6.46
N ILE A 114 -13.40 44.86 -5.76
CA ILE A 114 -14.03 43.54 -5.92
C ILE A 114 -15.52 43.63 -5.59
N ARG A 115 -15.87 44.27 -4.47
CA ARG A 115 -17.27 44.48 -4.08
C ARG A 115 -18.05 45.28 -5.13
N ARG A 116 -17.47 46.38 -5.64
CA ARG A 116 -18.10 47.18 -6.71
C ARG A 116 -18.26 46.39 -8.02
N ALA A 117 -17.31 45.54 -8.37
CA ALA A 117 -17.43 44.66 -9.54
C ALA A 117 -18.57 43.65 -9.38
N LEU A 118 -18.74 43.07 -8.19
CA LEU A 118 -19.89 42.21 -7.88
C LEU A 118 -21.21 42.98 -7.96
N ASP A 119 -21.28 44.19 -7.40
CA ASP A 119 -22.46 45.05 -7.44
C ASP A 119 -22.85 45.47 -8.88
N SER A 120 -21.88 45.55 -9.80
CA SER A 120 -22.12 45.75 -11.24
C SER A 120 -22.69 44.52 -11.96
N GLY A 121 -22.74 43.37 -11.28
CA GLY A 121 -23.26 42.12 -11.78
C GLY A 121 -22.26 41.22 -12.50
N MET A 122 -20.96 41.46 -12.29
CA MET A 122 -19.88 40.55 -12.69
C MET A 122 -19.71 39.46 -11.62
N SER A 123 -19.32 38.25 -12.04
CA SER A 123 -18.75 37.28 -11.10
C SER A 123 -17.27 37.56 -10.87
N VAL A 124 -16.80 37.58 -9.63
CA VAL A 124 -15.40 37.90 -9.32
C VAL A 124 -14.76 36.76 -8.53
N ILE A 125 -13.64 36.25 -9.02
CA ILE A 125 -12.83 35.22 -8.35
C ILE A 125 -11.37 35.69 -8.25
N CYS A 126 -10.60 35.11 -7.32
CA CYS A 126 -9.16 35.29 -7.28
C CYS A 126 -8.44 34.05 -7.84
N PHE A 127 -7.25 34.22 -8.39
CA PHE A 127 -6.41 33.11 -8.84
C PHE A 127 -4.93 33.37 -8.59
N ASP A 128 -4.10 32.34 -8.39
CA ASP A 128 -2.65 32.43 -8.08
C ASP A 128 -2.31 33.13 -6.74
N SER A 129 -2.80 34.35 -6.54
CA SER A 129 -2.67 35.16 -5.34
C SER A 129 -4.04 35.67 -4.90
N ASP A 130 -4.32 35.52 -3.60
CA ASP A 130 -5.67 35.64 -3.06
C ASP A 130 -5.94 36.99 -2.36
N ALA A 131 -7.22 37.38 -2.31
CA ALA A 131 -7.76 38.41 -1.43
C ALA A 131 -8.83 37.78 -0.51
N ALA A 132 -8.36 36.92 0.41
CA ALA A 132 -9.23 36.04 1.20
C ALA A 132 -10.25 36.81 2.06
N ASN A 133 -9.93 38.04 2.50
CA ASN A 133 -10.80 38.90 3.29
C ASN A 133 -11.61 39.89 2.43
N SER A 134 -11.81 39.60 1.14
CA SER A 134 -12.70 40.33 0.23
C SER A 134 -13.98 39.54 -0.07
N ASP A 135 -14.90 40.17 -0.81
CA ASP A 135 -16.17 39.56 -1.23
C ASP A 135 -16.03 38.58 -2.42
N ARG A 136 -14.79 38.25 -2.85
CA ARG A 136 -14.55 37.33 -3.98
C ARG A 136 -15.33 36.01 -3.86
N GLN A 137 -15.88 35.48 -4.94
CA GLN A 137 -16.77 34.31 -4.88
C GLN A 137 -16.04 32.97 -4.77
N ALA A 138 -14.80 32.88 -5.25
CA ALA A 138 -13.96 31.68 -5.19
C ALA A 138 -12.46 32.04 -5.34
N TYR A 139 -11.59 31.12 -4.95
CA TYR A 139 -10.15 31.18 -5.24
C TYR A 139 -9.70 29.94 -6.04
N VAL A 140 -8.91 30.16 -7.08
CA VAL A 140 -8.34 29.11 -7.96
C VAL A 140 -6.82 29.21 -7.95
N GLY A 141 -6.13 28.26 -7.32
CA GLY A 141 -4.68 28.33 -7.33
C GLY A 141 -4.03 27.36 -6.39
N THR A 142 -2.73 27.53 -6.25
CA THR A 142 -1.92 26.69 -5.37
C THR A 142 -2.20 27.01 -3.90
N ASP A 143 -2.20 25.98 -3.06
CA ASP A 143 -2.03 26.15 -1.61
C ASP A 143 -0.60 26.60 -1.35
N ASN A 144 -0.43 27.90 -1.14
CA ASN A 144 0.88 28.50 -1.02
C ASN A 144 1.59 28.14 0.29
N VAL A 145 0.88 27.72 1.34
CA VAL A 145 1.52 27.18 2.56
C VAL A 145 2.10 25.81 2.24
N ALA A 146 1.30 24.92 1.63
CA ALA A 146 1.77 23.59 1.23
C ALA A 146 2.93 23.67 0.21
N PHE A 147 2.90 24.65 -0.70
CA PHE A 147 4.00 24.92 -1.63
C PHE A 147 5.29 25.29 -0.91
N GLY A 148 5.21 26.21 0.05
CA GLY A 148 6.34 26.57 0.89
C GLY A 148 6.87 25.38 1.70
N GLU A 149 5.98 24.56 2.27
CA GLU A 149 6.39 23.34 2.96
C GLU A 149 7.15 22.39 2.02
N GLN A 150 6.72 22.30 0.77
CA GLN A 150 7.36 21.44 -0.21
C GLN A 150 8.77 21.96 -0.57
N LEU A 151 8.97 23.27 -0.73
CA LEU A 151 10.30 23.85 -0.89
C LEU A 151 11.22 23.49 0.27
N GLY A 152 10.72 23.58 1.52
CA GLY A 152 11.48 23.18 2.71
C GLY A 152 11.80 21.68 2.74
N LYS A 153 10.84 20.81 2.39
CA LYS A 153 11.04 19.36 2.31
C LYS A 153 12.07 18.97 1.25
N VAL A 154 12.07 19.65 0.10
CA VAL A 154 13.08 19.46 -0.95
C VAL A 154 14.47 19.82 -0.44
N LEU A 155 14.60 20.94 0.28
CA LEU A 155 15.87 21.32 0.87
C LEU A 155 16.37 20.27 1.88
N LEU A 156 15.49 19.77 2.75
CA LEU A 156 15.82 18.70 3.70
C LEU A 156 16.27 17.42 3.00
N GLN A 157 15.64 17.09 1.87
CA GLN A 157 16.00 15.92 1.08
C GLN A 157 17.38 16.09 0.42
N LEU A 158 17.66 17.26 -0.16
CA LEU A 158 18.91 17.55 -0.86
C LEU A 158 20.10 17.71 0.09
N GLN A 159 19.88 18.37 1.23
CA GLN A 159 20.91 18.65 2.24
C GLN A 159 20.38 18.37 3.65
N PRO A 160 20.36 17.10 4.08
CA PRO A 160 19.83 16.68 5.38
C PRO A 160 20.71 17.09 6.57
N THR A 161 21.97 17.46 6.32
CA THR A 161 22.92 17.88 7.36
C THR A 161 22.61 19.27 7.94
N GLY A 162 21.79 20.07 7.26
CA GLY A 162 21.43 21.43 7.69
C GLY A 162 22.43 22.49 7.21
N GLY A 163 22.23 23.71 7.72
CA GLY A 163 22.93 24.93 7.33
C GLY A 163 22.07 26.17 7.63
N MET A 164 22.52 27.35 7.23
CA MET A 164 21.63 28.53 7.21
C MET A 164 20.88 28.64 5.88
N PHE A 165 19.60 29.03 5.89
CA PHE A 165 18.85 29.33 4.67
C PHE A 165 18.39 30.80 4.64
N ALA A 166 18.26 31.35 3.44
CA ALA A 166 17.69 32.66 3.18
C ALA A 166 16.67 32.57 2.03
N LEU A 167 15.83 33.60 1.88
CA LEU A 167 14.71 33.62 0.95
C LEU A 167 14.80 34.84 0.02
N VAL A 168 14.34 34.71 -1.22
CA VAL A 168 14.12 35.85 -2.14
C VAL A 168 12.63 35.94 -2.43
N SER A 169 12.03 37.10 -2.18
CA SER A 169 10.58 37.31 -2.26
C SER A 169 10.22 38.69 -2.83
N ILE A 170 8.95 38.87 -3.16
CA ILE A 170 8.30 40.19 -3.26
C ILE A 170 7.11 40.24 -2.28
N GLN A 171 6.63 41.42 -1.93
CA GLN A 171 5.55 41.60 -0.96
C GLN A 171 4.18 41.33 -1.60
N THR A 172 3.78 40.05 -1.64
CA THR A 172 2.47 39.62 -2.14
C THR A 172 1.89 38.51 -1.27
N PRO A 173 0.54 38.40 -1.15
CA PRO A 173 -0.10 37.46 -0.24
C PRO A 173 0.34 35.99 -0.42
N ASN A 174 0.47 35.53 -1.67
CA ASN A 174 0.88 34.16 -1.96
C ASN A 174 2.31 33.85 -1.49
N LEU A 175 3.25 34.78 -1.62
CA LEU A 175 4.64 34.53 -1.23
C LEU A 175 4.82 34.56 0.29
N GLU A 176 4.06 35.38 1.00
CA GLU A 176 4.04 35.38 2.47
C GLU A 176 3.59 34.01 3.04
N LEU A 177 2.62 33.38 2.38
CA LEU A 177 2.18 32.02 2.72
C LEU A 177 3.28 30.98 2.43
N ARG A 178 4.05 31.13 1.34
CA ARG A 178 5.21 30.26 1.05
C ARG A 178 6.30 30.40 2.11
N VAL A 179 6.61 31.63 2.56
CA VAL A 179 7.54 31.88 3.67
C VAL A 179 7.09 31.11 4.92
N ARG A 180 5.80 31.19 5.26
CA ARG A 180 5.22 30.44 6.41
C ARG A 180 5.39 28.93 6.23
N GLY A 181 5.10 28.42 5.03
CA GLY A 181 5.26 26.99 4.71
C GLY A 181 6.70 26.50 4.85
N ILE A 182 7.67 27.25 4.34
CA ILE A 182 9.10 26.90 4.45
C ILE A 182 9.51 26.84 5.93
N ARG A 183 9.19 27.89 6.69
CA ARG A 183 9.49 27.94 8.13
C ARG A 183 8.83 26.80 8.89
N SER A 184 7.60 26.42 8.53
CA SER A 184 6.90 25.26 9.08
C SER A 184 7.66 23.96 8.81
N ALA A 185 8.04 23.70 7.55
CA ALA A 185 8.74 22.47 7.17
C ALA A 185 10.16 22.35 7.75
N LEU A 186 10.86 23.47 7.92
CA LEU A 186 12.21 23.50 8.49
C LEU A 186 12.22 23.57 10.02
N SER A 187 11.07 23.77 10.66
CA SER A 187 10.94 23.82 12.12
C SER A 187 11.40 22.51 12.76
N GLY A 188 12.30 22.60 13.74
CA GLY A 188 12.87 21.43 14.43
C GLY A 188 13.91 20.65 13.63
N SER A 189 14.29 21.13 12.43
CA SER A 189 15.39 20.57 11.65
C SER A 189 16.75 21.16 12.06
N THR A 190 17.80 20.75 11.35
CA THR A 190 19.16 21.31 11.47
C THR A 190 19.36 22.61 10.67
N TRP A 191 18.33 23.09 9.98
CA TRP A 191 18.36 24.37 9.26
C TRP A 191 18.01 25.55 10.17
N THR A 192 18.75 26.65 10.04
CA THR A 192 18.53 27.90 10.77
C THR A 192 18.34 29.09 9.83
N GLU A 193 17.65 30.12 10.29
CA GLU A 193 17.37 31.34 9.51
C GLU A 193 18.12 32.53 10.15
N PRO A 194 19.00 33.24 9.43
CA PRO A 194 19.68 34.42 9.96
C PRO A 194 18.71 35.62 10.08
N PRO A 195 19.05 36.65 10.87
CA PRO A 195 18.35 37.93 10.80
C PRO A 195 18.37 38.49 9.37
N ASP A 196 17.30 39.18 8.97
CA ASP A 196 17.15 39.78 7.63
C ASP A 196 17.38 38.77 6.47
N SER A 197 16.99 37.52 6.69
CA SER A 197 17.07 36.40 5.75
C SER A 197 16.27 36.58 4.46
N ILE A 198 15.30 37.50 4.43
CA ILE A 198 14.43 37.72 3.27
C ILE A 198 14.95 38.91 2.48
N LEU A 199 15.43 38.63 1.27
CA LEU A 199 15.76 39.63 0.28
C LEU A 199 14.50 39.95 -0.52
N TYR A 200 13.98 41.17 -0.35
CA TYR A 200 12.91 41.66 -1.19
C TYR A 200 13.50 42.21 -2.49
N GLU A 201 13.08 41.63 -3.62
CA GLU A 201 13.50 42.10 -4.93
C GLU A 201 12.91 43.49 -5.22
N GLU A 202 13.78 44.44 -5.58
CA GLU A 202 13.38 45.69 -6.23
C GLU A 202 13.12 45.37 -7.70
N ALA A 203 11.93 45.65 -8.21
CA ALA A 203 11.54 44.96 -9.42
C ALA A 203 12.17 45.53 -10.69
N GLY A 204 12.28 44.61 -11.65
CA GLY A 204 13.11 44.76 -12.83
C GLY A 204 14.62 44.69 -12.56
N ASN A 205 15.09 44.81 -11.31
CA ASN A 205 16.52 44.90 -11.00
C ASN A 205 17.15 43.57 -10.55
N ILE A 206 17.11 42.58 -11.44
CA ILE A 206 17.72 41.26 -11.17
C ILE A 206 19.22 41.34 -10.84
N THR A 207 19.93 42.32 -11.40
CA THR A 207 21.37 42.49 -11.13
C THR A 207 21.60 42.84 -9.67
N LEU A 208 20.77 43.73 -9.11
CA LEU A 208 20.78 44.07 -7.69
C LEU A 208 20.32 42.89 -6.83
N THR A 209 19.28 42.15 -7.21
CA THR A 209 18.87 40.93 -6.47
C THR A 209 20.03 39.95 -6.34
N LEU A 210 20.69 39.62 -7.46
CA LEU A 210 21.83 38.71 -7.44
C LEU A 210 23.03 39.28 -6.67
N GLN A 211 23.23 40.61 -6.66
CA GLN A 211 24.23 41.24 -5.83
C GLN A 211 23.89 41.10 -4.34
N ASN A 212 22.66 41.39 -3.93
CA ASN A 212 22.21 41.25 -2.55
C ASN A 212 22.32 39.80 -2.07
N MET A 213 22.05 38.81 -2.93
CA MET A 213 22.27 37.40 -2.62
C MET A 213 23.76 37.08 -2.36
N ARG A 214 24.68 37.68 -3.12
CA ARG A 214 26.13 37.55 -2.89
C ARG A 214 26.53 38.19 -1.56
N ASP A 215 26.08 39.42 -1.33
CA ASP A 215 26.42 40.17 -0.12
C ASP A 215 25.89 39.44 1.13
N LEU A 216 24.71 38.83 1.05
CA LEU A 216 24.14 38.02 2.12
C LEU A 216 25.00 36.78 2.41
N LYS A 217 25.50 36.09 1.38
CA LYS A 217 26.41 34.95 1.52
C LYS A 217 27.77 35.36 2.10
N VAL A 218 28.28 36.52 1.72
CA VAL A 218 29.52 37.08 2.31
C VAL A 218 29.33 37.39 3.79
N ALA A 219 28.19 37.98 4.16
CA ALA A 219 27.84 38.27 5.55
C ALA A 219 27.56 37.01 6.39
N ASN A 220 27.11 35.93 5.76
CA ASN A 220 26.74 34.67 6.39
C ASN A 220 27.44 33.48 5.71
N PRO A 221 28.73 33.21 6.01
CA PRO A 221 29.50 32.16 5.34
C PRO A 221 28.87 30.75 5.42
N ASP A 222 28.17 30.44 6.52
CA ASP A 222 27.49 29.14 6.75
C ASP A 222 26.13 29.03 6.04
N LEU A 223 25.75 30.01 5.21
CA LEU A 223 24.56 29.94 4.37
C LEU A 223 24.71 28.77 3.39
N GLY A 224 23.82 27.79 3.51
CA GLY A 224 23.78 26.58 2.69
C GLY A 224 22.73 26.64 1.59
N ALA A 225 21.77 27.57 1.64
CA ALA A 225 20.77 27.75 0.60
C ALA A 225 20.24 29.20 0.55
N ILE A 226 19.91 29.65 -0.65
CA ILE A 226 19.07 30.84 -0.89
C ILE A 226 17.93 30.38 -1.78
N ILE A 227 16.68 30.55 -1.32
CA ILE A 227 15.48 29.99 -1.94
C ILE A 227 14.64 31.12 -2.56
N PRO A 228 14.65 31.29 -3.89
CA PRO A 228 13.72 32.18 -4.56
C PRO A 228 12.31 31.60 -4.55
N LEU A 229 11.35 32.40 -4.06
CA LEU A 229 9.96 31.98 -3.85
C LEU A 229 9.10 32.10 -5.11
N TYR A 230 9.69 32.55 -6.22
CA TYR A 230 9.08 32.69 -7.54
C TYR A 230 10.18 32.63 -8.62
N GLY A 231 9.81 32.33 -9.88
CA GLY A 231 10.76 31.96 -10.93
C GLY A 231 11.60 33.08 -11.58
N THR A 232 11.43 34.36 -11.22
CA THR A 232 12.02 35.50 -11.98
C THR A 232 13.55 35.42 -12.11
N VAL A 233 14.27 35.02 -11.05
CA VAL A 233 15.74 34.98 -11.09
C VAL A 233 16.30 34.06 -12.18
N MET A 234 15.56 33.00 -12.53
CA MET A 234 15.95 32.04 -13.56
C MET A 234 15.50 32.44 -14.97
N GLN A 235 14.71 33.52 -15.12
CA GLN A 235 14.37 34.08 -16.43
C GLN A 235 15.60 34.73 -17.09
N TYR A 236 16.51 35.27 -16.28
CA TYR A 236 17.76 35.88 -16.73
C TYR A 236 18.89 34.84 -16.76
N GLU A 237 18.80 33.87 -17.68
CA GLU A 237 19.67 32.68 -17.71
C GLU A 237 21.17 32.99 -17.56
N ASP A 238 21.70 33.93 -18.35
CA ASP A 238 23.14 34.24 -18.36
C ASP A 238 23.62 34.78 -17.00
N LEU A 239 22.79 35.55 -16.31
CA LEU A 239 23.11 36.09 -14.99
C LEU A 239 22.99 35.01 -13.92
N TRP A 240 21.94 34.18 -14.00
CA TRP A 240 21.72 33.05 -13.09
C TRP A 240 22.85 32.02 -13.19
N ILE A 241 23.23 31.62 -14.41
CA ILE A 241 24.33 30.69 -14.68
C ILE A 241 25.63 31.18 -14.03
N LYS A 242 25.99 32.45 -14.26
CA LYS A 242 27.20 33.05 -13.66
C LYS A 242 27.14 33.06 -12.14
N TYR A 243 25.97 33.34 -11.56
CA TYR A 243 25.76 33.32 -10.12
C TYR A 243 25.95 31.93 -9.54
N VAL A 244 25.32 30.91 -10.14
CA VAL A 244 25.42 29.52 -9.66
C VAL A 244 26.85 28.98 -9.82
N ASP A 245 27.53 29.29 -10.92
CA ASP A 245 28.93 28.89 -11.11
C ASP A 245 29.87 29.42 -10.03
N SER A 246 29.60 30.61 -9.48
CA SER A 246 30.38 31.16 -8.36
C SER A 246 29.89 30.72 -6.97
N HIS A 247 28.76 30.01 -6.87
CA HIS A 247 28.13 29.58 -5.61
C HIS A 247 27.66 28.12 -5.68
N ARG A 248 28.52 27.24 -6.19
CA ARG A 248 28.26 25.79 -6.26
C ARG A 248 28.21 25.12 -4.88
N ASP A 249 28.61 25.84 -3.83
CA ASP A 249 28.50 25.43 -2.43
C ASP A 249 27.09 25.63 -1.83
N LEU A 250 26.21 26.37 -2.51
CA LEU A 250 24.81 26.52 -2.13
C LEU A 250 23.95 25.41 -2.77
N THR A 251 22.95 24.94 -2.03
CA THR A 251 21.85 24.13 -2.58
C THR A 251 20.81 25.06 -3.20
N HIS A 252 20.57 24.90 -4.50
CA HIS A 252 19.70 25.76 -5.29
C HIS A 252 18.30 25.15 -5.42
N VAL A 253 17.41 25.48 -4.48
CA VAL A 253 15.98 25.12 -4.53
C VAL A 253 15.17 26.34 -4.94
N ILE A 254 14.36 26.23 -6.00
CA ILE A 254 13.65 27.37 -6.59
C ILE A 254 12.17 27.04 -6.80
N ALA A 255 11.32 28.04 -6.62
CA ALA A 255 9.92 27.96 -6.97
C ALA A 255 9.68 28.03 -8.49
N ASP A 256 8.58 27.45 -8.91
CA ASP A 256 8.13 27.31 -10.29
C ASP A 256 8.97 26.31 -11.11
N ALA A 257 8.37 25.82 -12.19
CA ALA A 257 8.98 24.81 -13.08
C ALA A 257 8.65 25.14 -14.55
N GLY A 258 8.89 26.40 -14.94
CA GLY A 258 8.80 26.81 -16.34
C GLY A 258 9.82 26.08 -17.22
N SER A 259 9.58 26.06 -18.53
CA SER A 259 10.44 25.33 -19.48
C SER A 259 11.92 25.73 -19.41
N ASN A 260 12.22 27.02 -19.21
CA ASN A 260 13.58 27.52 -19.00
C ASN A 260 14.19 27.00 -17.69
N GLN A 261 13.40 26.98 -16.60
CA GLN A 261 13.85 26.48 -15.30
C GLN A 261 14.15 24.98 -15.35
N ILE A 262 13.31 24.20 -16.03
CA ILE A 262 13.54 22.76 -16.26
C ILE A 262 14.85 22.56 -17.04
N SER A 263 15.09 23.34 -18.10
CA SER A 263 16.36 23.26 -18.83
C SER A 263 17.57 23.58 -17.95
N LEU A 264 17.46 24.62 -17.10
CA LEU A 264 18.52 24.97 -16.15
C LEU A 264 18.75 23.86 -15.10
N LEU A 265 17.70 23.21 -14.60
CA LEU A 265 17.80 22.05 -13.71
C LEU A 265 18.56 20.89 -14.38
N GLU A 266 18.20 20.55 -15.62
CA GLU A 266 18.87 19.48 -16.40
C GLU A 266 20.35 19.78 -16.63
N ARG A 267 20.68 21.05 -16.90
CA ARG A 267 22.05 21.56 -17.07
C ARG A 267 22.81 21.71 -15.76
N GLY A 268 22.13 21.51 -14.62
CA GLY A 268 22.73 21.55 -13.30
C GLY A 268 22.88 22.94 -12.70
N PHE A 269 22.09 23.91 -13.14
CA PHE A 269 22.01 25.27 -12.56
C PHE A 269 20.85 25.43 -11.57
N ALA A 270 20.24 24.32 -11.17
CA ALA A 270 19.34 24.18 -10.03
C ALA A 270 19.49 22.76 -9.49
N ASP A 271 19.11 22.53 -8.23
CA ASP A 271 19.13 21.21 -7.59
C ASP A 271 17.71 20.67 -7.36
N GLY A 272 16.74 21.57 -7.14
CA GLY A 272 15.33 21.21 -7.04
C GLY A 272 14.39 22.34 -7.44
N LEU A 273 13.28 21.98 -8.10
CA LEU A 273 12.19 22.87 -8.46
C LEU A 273 10.89 22.37 -7.86
N VAL A 274 10.10 23.28 -7.30
CA VAL A 274 8.70 23.03 -6.92
C VAL A 274 7.82 23.86 -7.83
N GLY A 275 7.11 23.21 -8.75
CA GLY A 275 6.31 23.87 -9.77
C GLY A 275 4.82 23.93 -9.46
N GLN A 276 4.17 24.96 -10.00
CA GLN A 276 2.72 25.11 -10.04
C GLN A 276 2.13 24.52 -11.33
N LEU A 277 0.80 24.58 -11.49
CA LEU A 277 0.10 24.16 -12.71
C LEU A 277 -0.67 25.32 -13.36
N PRO A 278 0.01 26.37 -13.87
CA PRO A 278 -0.61 27.59 -14.36
C PRO A 278 -1.60 27.37 -15.51
N TYR A 279 -1.32 26.44 -16.43
CA TYR A 279 -2.25 26.09 -17.50
C TYR A 279 -3.60 25.60 -16.95
N GLN A 280 -3.55 24.68 -15.98
CA GLN A 280 -4.75 24.16 -15.34
C GLN A 280 -5.50 25.24 -14.56
N SER A 281 -4.78 26.17 -13.90
CA SER A 281 -5.41 27.31 -13.24
C SER A 281 -6.24 28.16 -14.20
N GLY A 282 -5.75 28.39 -15.43
CA GLY A 282 -6.50 29.10 -16.47
C GLY A 282 -7.79 28.39 -16.87
N GLU A 283 -7.75 27.07 -17.07
CA GLU A 283 -8.94 26.27 -17.38
C GLU A 283 -9.98 26.33 -16.25
N VAL A 284 -9.52 26.14 -15.01
CA VAL A 284 -10.39 26.12 -13.82
C VAL A 284 -11.00 27.50 -13.56
N CYS A 285 -10.32 28.60 -13.89
CA CYS A 285 -10.91 29.94 -13.82
C CYS A 285 -12.13 30.07 -14.73
N ILE A 286 -12.03 29.62 -15.98
CA ILE A 286 -13.15 29.65 -16.94
C ILE A 286 -14.30 28.76 -16.46
N ASP A 287 -14.02 27.53 -16.04
CA ASP A 287 -15.04 26.61 -15.53
C ASP A 287 -15.77 27.22 -14.32
N THR A 288 -15.02 27.83 -13.40
CA THR A 288 -15.56 28.44 -12.19
C THR A 288 -16.45 29.64 -12.51
N LEU A 289 -15.97 30.58 -13.32
CA LEU A 289 -16.73 31.78 -13.70
C LEU A 289 -18.00 31.41 -14.48
N LEU A 290 -17.93 30.44 -15.39
CA LEU A 290 -19.09 29.97 -16.15
C LEU A 290 -20.13 29.31 -15.23
N ASN A 291 -19.70 28.49 -14.27
CA ASN A 291 -20.60 27.85 -13.32
C ASN A 291 -21.29 28.88 -12.42
N LEU A 292 -20.55 29.86 -11.89
CA LEU A 292 -21.14 30.97 -11.11
C LEU A 292 -22.19 31.74 -11.91
N ARG A 293 -21.93 31.96 -13.21
CA ARG A 293 -22.87 32.65 -14.11
C ARG A 293 -24.13 31.83 -14.39
N ARG A 294 -23.98 30.53 -14.64
CA ARG A 294 -25.09 29.60 -14.90
C ARG A 294 -25.97 29.38 -13.69
N GLU A 295 -25.38 29.18 -12.50
CA GLU A 295 -26.10 29.01 -11.23
C GLU A 295 -26.94 30.24 -10.88
N SER A 296 -26.49 31.43 -11.29
CA SER A 296 -27.22 32.69 -11.10
C SER A 296 -28.30 32.93 -12.16
N GLY A 297 -28.57 31.95 -13.03
CA GLY A 297 -29.59 32.04 -14.09
C GLY A 297 -29.30 33.16 -15.10
N GLY A 298 -28.03 33.46 -15.38
CA GLY A 298 -27.61 34.56 -16.25
C GLY A 298 -27.78 35.96 -15.64
N LYS A 299 -28.18 36.06 -14.37
CA LYS A 299 -28.32 37.32 -13.63
C LYS A 299 -27.12 37.55 -12.69
N PRO A 300 -26.90 38.78 -12.19
CA PRO A 300 -25.91 39.07 -11.16
C PRO A 300 -25.97 38.05 -10.01
N SER A 301 -24.83 37.46 -9.67
CA SER A 301 -24.72 36.47 -8.60
C SER A 301 -24.84 37.14 -7.23
N ALA A 302 -25.68 36.62 -6.33
CA ALA A 302 -25.76 37.13 -4.96
C ALA A 302 -24.50 36.75 -4.15
N HIS A 303 -24.06 37.61 -3.23
CA HIS A 303 -22.93 37.36 -2.32
C HIS A 303 -23.03 35.96 -1.67
N ARG A 304 -22.08 35.07 -2.01
CA ARG A 304 -21.85 33.79 -1.31
C ARG A 304 -20.77 34.01 -0.24
N ASN A 305 -20.81 33.21 0.82
CA ASN A 305 -19.67 33.12 1.74
C ASN A 305 -18.45 32.57 0.97
N SER A 306 -17.43 33.41 0.83
CA SER A 306 -16.24 33.24 -0.01
C SER A 306 -15.23 32.21 0.49
N SER A 307 -15.34 31.84 1.78
CA SER A 307 -14.36 30.98 2.47
C SER A 307 -14.36 29.51 2.02
N ASP A 308 -15.42 29.05 1.35
CA ASP A 308 -15.67 27.61 1.17
C ASP A 308 -15.34 27.10 -0.25
N LEU A 309 -15.14 27.99 -1.23
CA LEU A 309 -14.87 27.62 -2.63
C LEU A 309 -13.41 27.89 -3.00
N VAL A 310 -12.55 26.95 -2.59
CA VAL A 310 -11.11 26.93 -2.88
C VAL A 310 -10.81 25.76 -3.82
N PHE A 311 -10.37 26.06 -5.04
CA PHE A 311 -9.93 25.07 -6.02
C PHE A 311 -8.40 24.99 -6.03
N GLY A 312 -7.87 24.01 -5.29
CA GLY A 312 -6.44 23.73 -5.21
C GLY A 312 -5.89 23.06 -6.47
N THR A 313 -4.73 23.51 -6.96
CA THR A 313 -3.95 22.79 -7.98
C THR A 313 -2.88 21.91 -7.34
N ASN A 314 -2.55 20.79 -7.99
CA ASN A 314 -1.41 19.96 -7.59
C ASN A 314 -0.07 20.70 -7.77
N LEU A 315 0.98 20.16 -7.15
CA LEU A 315 2.36 20.61 -7.31
C LEU A 315 3.14 19.63 -8.19
N SER A 316 4.11 20.15 -8.94
CA SER A 316 5.14 19.33 -9.57
C SER A 316 6.43 19.42 -8.74
N LEU A 317 7.12 18.29 -8.61
CA LEU A 317 8.41 18.21 -7.94
C LEU A 317 9.45 17.67 -8.92
N LEU A 318 10.47 18.48 -9.19
CA LEU A 318 11.57 18.09 -10.08
C LEU A 318 12.88 18.21 -9.31
N LEU A 319 13.58 17.09 -9.15
CA LEU A 319 14.85 17.04 -8.43
C LEU A 319 15.93 16.55 -9.38
N ARG A 320 17.10 17.17 -9.27
CA ARG A 320 18.30 16.61 -9.88
C ARG A 320 18.86 15.55 -8.94
N ILE A 321 18.97 14.31 -9.42
CA ILE A 321 19.55 13.23 -8.63
C ILE A 321 21.03 13.55 -8.38
N PRO A 322 21.49 13.63 -7.11
CA PRO A 322 22.88 13.92 -6.81
C PRO A 322 23.77 12.78 -7.30
N LEU A 323 24.98 13.12 -7.76
CA LEU A 323 25.96 12.14 -8.28
C LEU A 323 26.38 11.10 -7.24
N ILE A 324 26.34 11.48 -5.96
CA ILE A 324 26.65 10.62 -4.82
C ILE A 324 25.42 10.61 -3.92
N LEU A 325 24.74 9.47 -3.88
CA LEU A 325 23.63 9.27 -2.96
C LEU A 325 24.14 8.80 -1.58
N PRO A 326 23.41 9.10 -0.49
CA PRO A 326 23.71 8.56 0.82
C PRO A 326 23.74 7.02 0.79
N THR A 327 24.60 6.42 1.60
CA THR A 327 24.64 4.96 1.75
C THR A 327 23.29 4.46 2.25
N LEU A 328 22.69 3.52 1.51
CA LEU A 328 21.44 2.88 1.90
C LEU A 328 21.74 1.45 2.35
N THR A 329 21.52 1.18 3.64
CA THR A 329 21.51 -0.18 4.17
C THR A 329 20.12 -0.76 3.98
N VAL A 330 19.96 -1.64 3.00
CA VAL A 330 18.68 -2.31 2.73
C VAL A 330 18.43 -3.36 3.81
N ASP A 331 17.33 -3.23 4.55
CA ASP A 331 16.91 -4.26 5.50
C ASP A 331 16.50 -5.52 4.75
N GLN A 332 17.22 -6.61 4.97
CA GLN A 332 17.01 -7.87 4.27
C GLN A 332 15.99 -8.79 4.97
N ASN A 333 15.38 -8.37 6.09
CA ASN A 333 14.39 -9.14 6.86
C ASN A 333 14.78 -10.61 7.04
N PHE A 334 16.04 -10.86 7.43
CA PHE A 334 16.51 -12.22 7.70
C PHE A 334 15.76 -12.84 8.88
N VAL A 335 15.67 -14.17 8.90
CA VAL A 335 15.11 -14.91 10.04
C VAL A 335 15.98 -14.71 11.29
N GLY A 336 17.29 -14.52 11.10
CA GLY A 336 18.24 -14.19 12.16
C GLY A 336 18.18 -15.17 13.33
N ASN A 337 18.16 -14.63 14.55
CA ASN A 337 18.22 -15.41 15.79
C ASN A 337 16.96 -16.26 16.06
N TYR A 338 15.82 -16.00 15.40
CA TYR A 338 14.62 -16.83 15.55
C TYR A 338 14.85 -18.28 15.07
N ARG A 339 15.85 -18.51 14.21
CA ARG A 339 16.30 -19.85 13.80
C ARG A 339 16.67 -20.74 14.99
N ILE A 340 17.29 -20.17 16.02
CA ILE A 340 17.71 -20.91 17.22
C ILE A 340 16.50 -21.54 17.90
N LEU A 341 15.40 -20.81 18.03
CA LEU A 341 14.16 -21.32 18.59
C LEU A 341 13.66 -22.54 17.80
N GLY A 342 13.66 -22.47 16.46
CA GLY A 342 13.28 -23.58 15.60
C GLY A 342 14.13 -24.83 15.84
N TYR A 343 15.45 -24.69 15.92
CA TYR A 343 16.34 -25.81 16.22
C TYR A 343 16.12 -26.41 17.61
N VAL A 344 15.88 -25.57 18.63
CA VAL A 344 15.53 -26.06 19.97
C VAL A 344 14.24 -26.86 19.94
N LEU A 345 13.19 -26.36 19.29
CA LEU A 345 11.90 -27.05 19.17
C LEU A 345 12.05 -28.37 18.40
N PHE A 346 12.82 -28.40 17.31
CA PHE A 346 13.13 -29.63 16.58
C PHE A 346 13.85 -30.65 17.48
N CYS A 347 14.91 -30.24 18.18
CA CYS A 347 15.68 -31.13 19.06
C CYS A 347 14.80 -31.75 20.16
N ILE A 348 13.87 -30.98 20.74
CA ILE A 348 12.90 -31.47 21.72
C ILE A 348 12.03 -32.56 21.10
N LEU A 349 11.39 -32.30 19.95
CA LEU A 349 10.51 -33.25 19.29
C LEU A 349 11.24 -34.50 18.80
N ALA A 350 12.45 -34.34 18.26
CA ALA A 350 13.28 -35.44 17.80
C ALA A 350 13.68 -36.34 18.97
N SER A 351 14.13 -35.75 20.07
CA SER A 351 14.48 -36.48 21.30
C SER A 351 13.27 -37.23 21.86
N LEU A 352 12.11 -36.58 21.96
CA LEU A 352 10.87 -37.21 22.41
C LEU A 352 10.48 -38.39 21.50
N SER A 353 10.54 -38.21 20.18
CA SER A 353 10.22 -39.27 19.20
C SER A 353 11.14 -40.48 19.34
N ILE A 354 12.45 -40.26 19.52
CA ILE A 354 13.45 -41.31 19.72
C ILE A 354 13.22 -42.03 21.05
N VAL A 355 12.97 -41.29 22.14
CA VAL A 355 12.73 -41.85 23.47
C VAL A 355 11.48 -42.72 23.48
N VAL A 356 10.36 -42.26 22.91
CA VAL A 356 9.14 -43.09 22.87
C VAL A 356 9.32 -44.31 21.97
N MET A 357 10.06 -44.20 20.87
CA MET A 357 10.39 -45.33 20.00
C MET A 357 11.26 -46.36 20.74
N ALA A 358 12.30 -45.94 21.46
CA ALA A 358 13.12 -46.81 22.29
C ALA A 358 12.31 -47.49 23.40
N TRP A 359 11.41 -46.73 24.07
CA TRP A 359 10.51 -47.28 25.08
C TRP A 359 9.61 -48.38 24.52
N VAL A 360 9.02 -48.18 23.34
CA VAL A 360 8.20 -49.21 22.66
C VAL A 360 9.01 -50.46 22.39
N LEU A 361 10.26 -50.32 21.90
CA LEU A 361 11.13 -51.46 21.60
C LEU A 361 11.52 -52.22 22.86
N MET A 362 11.88 -51.51 23.94
CA MET A 362 12.25 -52.11 25.23
C MET A 362 11.08 -52.82 25.90
N LYS A 363 9.89 -52.20 25.87
CA LYS A 363 8.68 -52.71 26.54
C LYS A 363 7.79 -53.52 25.62
N ARG A 364 8.23 -53.90 24.40
CA ARG A 364 7.42 -54.65 23.41
C ARG A 364 6.79 -55.96 23.92
N LYS A 365 7.37 -56.57 24.96
CA LYS A 365 6.88 -57.81 25.57
C LYS A 365 5.84 -57.59 26.67
N THR A 366 5.67 -56.38 27.19
CA THR A 366 4.68 -56.10 28.23
C THR A 366 3.27 -56.12 27.65
N TYR A 367 2.29 -56.47 28.47
CA TYR A 367 0.88 -56.56 28.06
C TYR A 367 0.40 -55.26 27.41
N ILE A 368 0.70 -54.10 28.02
CA ILE A 368 0.26 -52.78 27.55
C ILE A 368 0.73 -52.51 26.11
N VAL A 369 2.03 -52.67 25.83
CA VAL A 369 2.59 -52.37 24.49
C VAL A 369 2.13 -53.42 23.47
N ARG A 370 2.01 -54.68 23.88
CA ARG A 370 1.52 -55.76 23.00
C ARG A 370 0.05 -55.57 22.63
N ALA A 371 -0.79 -55.16 23.57
CA ALA A 371 -2.21 -54.86 23.34
C ALA A 371 -2.40 -53.67 22.39
N SER A 372 -1.61 -52.61 22.54
CA SER A 372 -1.63 -51.44 21.65
C SER A 372 -0.81 -51.58 20.37
N GLN A 373 -0.34 -52.79 20.03
CA GLN A 373 0.30 -53.13 18.75
C GLN A 373 1.57 -52.31 18.46
N PRO A 374 2.77 -52.84 18.77
CA PRO A 374 4.02 -52.07 18.75
C PRO A 374 4.39 -51.50 17.37
N ILE A 375 4.03 -52.20 16.28
CA ILE A 375 4.31 -51.74 14.92
C ILE A 375 3.69 -50.36 14.66
N PHE A 376 2.42 -50.16 15.01
CA PHE A 376 1.74 -48.88 14.80
C PHE A 376 2.31 -47.77 15.68
N LEU A 377 2.75 -48.09 16.90
CA LEU A 377 3.39 -47.09 17.77
C LEU A 377 4.73 -46.62 17.18
N ILE A 378 5.52 -47.53 16.62
CA ILE A 378 6.77 -47.17 15.92
C ILE A 378 6.48 -46.30 14.69
N VAL A 379 5.49 -46.68 13.87
CA VAL A 379 5.10 -45.88 12.68
C VAL A 379 4.67 -44.46 13.07
N VAL A 380 3.91 -44.30 14.16
CA VAL A 380 3.55 -42.95 14.67
C VAL A 380 4.80 -42.16 15.08
N ALA A 381 5.73 -42.78 15.82
CA ALA A 381 6.96 -42.10 16.25
C ALA A 381 7.85 -41.70 15.06
N VAL A 382 7.98 -42.57 14.05
CA VAL A 382 8.74 -42.28 12.82
C VAL A 382 8.09 -41.17 12.02
N GLY A 383 6.76 -41.22 11.83
CA GLY A 383 6.03 -40.15 11.14
C GLY A 383 6.15 -38.80 11.86
N ALA A 384 6.09 -38.79 13.19
CA ALA A 384 6.29 -37.59 14.01
C ALA A 384 7.70 -37.01 13.84
N LEU A 385 8.74 -37.85 13.79
CA LEU A 385 10.12 -37.43 13.54
C LEU A 385 10.32 -36.86 12.13
N ILE A 386 9.74 -37.48 11.11
CA ILE A 386 9.79 -36.97 9.73
C ILE A 386 9.10 -35.61 9.64
N MET A 387 7.93 -35.47 10.26
CA MET A 387 7.17 -34.23 10.27
C MET A 387 7.91 -33.11 11.02
N SER A 388 8.48 -33.39 12.20
CA SER A 388 9.25 -32.38 12.94
C SER A 388 10.51 -31.94 12.21
N SER A 389 11.11 -32.81 11.39
CA SER A 389 12.29 -32.48 10.57
C SER A 389 12.02 -31.36 9.56
N SER A 390 10.76 -31.05 9.23
CA SER A 390 10.43 -29.92 8.36
C SER A 390 10.77 -28.55 8.99
N ILE A 391 10.94 -28.47 10.32
CA ILE A 391 11.32 -27.24 11.02
C ILE A 391 12.70 -26.75 10.56
N ILE A 392 13.60 -27.68 10.19
CA ILE A 392 14.96 -27.34 9.75
C ILE A 392 14.94 -26.52 8.45
N PRO A 393 14.39 -27.03 7.32
CA PRO A 393 14.38 -26.27 6.06
C PRO A 393 13.51 -25.00 6.12
N ILE A 394 12.51 -24.93 7.01
CA ILE A 394 11.73 -23.69 7.22
C ILE A 394 12.62 -22.53 7.68
N GLY A 395 13.72 -22.79 8.39
CA GLY A 395 14.64 -21.76 8.89
C GLY A 395 15.73 -21.34 7.92
N PHE A 396 15.78 -21.86 6.69
CA PHE A 396 16.82 -21.52 5.73
C PHE A 396 16.54 -20.16 5.07
N ASP A 397 17.50 -19.24 5.13
CA ASP A 397 17.52 -17.99 4.38
C ASP A 397 18.92 -17.74 3.81
N ASN A 398 19.05 -16.71 2.97
CA ASN A 398 20.30 -16.36 2.32
C ASN A 398 21.26 -15.53 3.20
N GLU A 399 21.04 -15.47 4.52
CA GLU A 399 22.00 -14.86 5.47
C GLU A 399 23.23 -15.77 5.63
N ASN A 400 22.96 -17.06 5.88
CA ASN A 400 24.00 -18.07 6.16
C ASN A 400 24.09 -19.17 5.11
N TYR A 401 23.11 -19.28 4.22
CA TYR A 401 23.02 -20.36 3.23
C TYR A 401 23.05 -19.82 1.81
N SER A 402 23.53 -20.63 0.87
CA SER A 402 23.47 -20.28 -0.55
C SER A 402 22.03 -20.34 -1.07
N VAL A 403 21.72 -19.54 -2.10
CA VAL A 403 20.40 -19.53 -2.74
C VAL A 403 19.96 -20.94 -3.22
N GLY A 404 20.92 -21.76 -3.66
CA GLY A 404 20.68 -23.16 -4.02
C GLY A 404 20.24 -24.02 -2.83
N ALA A 405 20.87 -23.86 -1.66
CA ALA A 405 20.48 -24.55 -0.44
C ALA A 405 19.09 -24.08 0.05
N CYS A 406 18.81 -22.77 -0.03
CA CYS A 406 17.49 -22.23 0.29
C CYS A 406 16.39 -22.77 -0.65
N SER A 407 16.68 -22.88 -1.95
CA SER A 407 15.74 -23.44 -2.93
C SER A 407 15.48 -24.93 -2.66
N ALA A 408 16.51 -25.70 -2.32
CA ALA A 408 16.34 -27.09 -1.88
C ALA A 408 15.49 -27.19 -0.60
N ALA A 409 15.65 -26.25 0.35
CA ALA A 409 14.84 -26.17 1.55
C ALA A 409 13.36 -25.84 1.27
N CYS A 410 13.11 -24.94 0.30
CA CYS A 410 11.75 -24.63 -0.18
C CYS A 410 11.02 -25.89 -0.67
N ILE A 411 11.71 -26.78 -1.39
CA ILE A 411 11.16 -28.05 -1.88
C ILE A 411 11.05 -29.07 -0.76
N ALA A 412 12.07 -29.22 0.10
CA ALA A 412 12.09 -30.23 1.15
C ALA A 412 10.95 -30.06 2.18
N THR A 413 10.54 -28.83 2.44
CA THR A 413 9.52 -28.51 3.46
C THR A 413 8.17 -29.20 3.22
N PRO A 414 7.46 -29.01 2.08
CA PRO A 414 6.19 -29.68 1.82
C PRO A 414 6.32 -31.21 1.74
N TRP A 415 7.46 -31.73 1.30
CA TRP A 415 7.75 -33.16 1.27
C TRP A 415 7.79 -33.78 2.68
N LEU A 416 8.57 -33.20 3.59
CA LEU A 416 8.69 -33.69 4.96
C LEU A 416 7.36 -33.61 5.72
N LEU A 417 6.63 -32.51 5.56
CA LEU A 417 5.30 -32.34 6.17
C LEU A 417 4.31 -33.39 5.67
N SER A 418 4.21 -33.60 4.36
CA SER A 418 3.21 -34.50 3.77
C SER A 418 3.51 -35.97 4.04
N ILE A 419 4.79 -36.39 3.94
CA ILE A 419 5.20 -37.76 4.24
C ILE A 419 5.03 -38.05 5.74
N GLY A 420 5.45 -37.13 6.60
CA GLY A 420 5.28 -37.25 8.05
C GLY A 420 3.80 -37.36 8.43
N PHE A 421 2.96 -36.45 7.93
CA PHE A 421 1.51 -36.48 8.14
C PHE A 421 0.90 -37.80 7.66
N SER A 422 1.17 -38.22 6.42
CA SER A 422 0.62 -39.45 5.84
C SER A 422 1.00 -40.68 6.65
N THR A 423 2.24 -40.72 7.15
CA THR A 423 2.75 -41.81 7.99
C THR A 423 2.04 -41.86 9.35
N VAL A 424 1.89 -40.73 10.04
CA VAL A 424 1.14 -40.68 11.32
C VAL A 424 -0.33 -41.01 11.10
N PHE A 425 -0.96 -40.34 10.13
CA PHE A 425 -2.37 -40.52 9.80
C PHE A 425 -2.68 -41.99 9.52
N SER A 426 -1.82 -42.68 8.75
CA SER A 426 -1.98 -44.09 8.44
C SER A 426 -2.15 -44.97 9.67
N ALA A 427 -1.30 -44.76 10.68
CA ALA A 427 -1.27 -45.60 11.87
C ALA A 427 -2.46 -45.32 12.79
N LEU A 428 -2.84 -44.05 12.92
CA LEU A 428 -3.99 -43.63 13.73
C LEU A 428 -5.32 -44.07 13.09
N PHE A 429 -5.49 -43.80 11.80
CA PHE A 429 -6.68 -44.18 11.04
C PHE A 429 -6.84 -45.69 10.99
N SER A 430 -5.74 -46.44 10.82
CA SER A 430 -5.78 -47.90 10.81
C SER A 430 -6.39 -48.49 12.07
N LYS A 431 -5.97 -47.97 13.24
CA LYS A 431 -6.50 -48.40 14.54
C LYS A 431 -7.97 -48.06 14.68
N LEU A 432 -8.35 -46.84 14.29
CA LEU A 432 -9.71 -46.34 14.36
C LEU A 432 -10.68 -47.15 13.49
N TRP A 433 -10.27 -47.41 12.24
CA TRP A 433 -11.04 -48.20 11.28
C TRP A 433 -11.27 -49.63 11.76
N ARG A 434 -10.21 -50.27 12.26
CA ARG A 434 -10.29 -51.64 12.79
C ARG A 434 -11.27 -51.71 13.97
N ILE A 435 -11.24 -50.74 14.88
CA ILE A 435 -12.15 -50.68 16.03
C ILE A 435 -13.61 -50.58 15.55
N ASN A 436 -13.91 -49.65 14.64
CA ASN A 436 -15.28 -49.47 14.13
C ASN A 436 -15.79 -50.72 13.40
N ARG A 437 -14.99 -51.35 12.52
CA ARG A 437 -15.44 -52.57 11.82
C ARG A 437 -15.71 -53.74 12.76
N VAL A 438 -14.89 -53.93 13.80
CA VAL A 438 -15.09 -55.02 14.75
C VAL A 438 -16.39 -54.81 15.53
N VAL A 439 -16.68 -53.58 15.96
CA VAL A 439 -17.92 -53.26 16.68
C VAL A 439 -19.15 -53.36 15.78
N GLU A 440 -19.10 -52.85 14.55
CA GLU A 440 -20.20 -52.99 13.59
C GLU A 440 -20.48 -54.47 13.24
N SER A 441 -19.43 -55.29 13.12
CA SER A 441 -19.58 -56.72 12.85
C SER A 441 -20.15 -57.49 14.05
N ALA A 442 -19.76 -57.11 15.27
CA ALA A 442 -20.30 -57.66 16.50
C ALA A 442 -21.80 -57.35 16.66
N GLN A 443 -22.24 -56.12 16.35
CA GLN A 443 -23.66 -55.74 16.35
C GLN A 443 -24.49 -56.54 15.34
N ARG A 444 -23.87 -56.98 14.24
CA ARG A 444 -24.49 -57.81 13.20
C ARG A 444 -24.34 -59.32 13.45
N PHE A 445 -23.80 -59.72 14.61
CA PHE A 445 -23.47 -61.11 14.95
C PHE A 445 -22.65 -61.85 13.88
N ASN A 446 -21.89 -61.12 13.07
CA ASN A 446 -21.10 -61.69 11.99
C ASN A 446 -19.62 -61.77 12.41
N LYS A 447 -19.05 -62.98 12.37
CA LYS A 447 -17.64 -63.19 12.71
C LYS A 447 -16.76 -62.71 11.55
N GLN A 448 -16.39 -61.44 11.59
CA GLN A 448 -15.51 -60.85 10.59
C GLN A 448 -14.07 -60.73 11.11
N VAL A 449 -13.11 -61.36 10.42
CA VAL A 449 -11.68 -61.17 10.69
C VAL A 449 -11.19 -60.01 9.83
N VAL A 450 -10.90 -58.87 10.46
CA VAL A 450 -10.32 -57.70 9.77
C VAL A 450 -8.83 -57.96 9.56
N THR A 451 -8.41 -58.07 8.30
CA THR A 451 -7.01 -58.34 7.96
C THR A 451 -6.22 -57.04 7.85
N VAL A 452 -4.89 -57.11 8.00
CA VAL A 452 -4.00 -55.93 7.86
C VAL A 452 -4.13 -55.29 6.48
N ARG A 453 -4.44 -56.07 5.44
CA ARG A 453 -4.63 -55.61 4.06
C ARG A 453 -5.83 -54.67 3.90
N ASP A 454 -6.93 -54.94 4.61
CA ASP A 454 -8.16 -54.12 4.55
C ASP A 454 -7.99 -52.71 5.13
N VAL A 455 -6.91 -52.52 5.89
CA VAL A 455 -6.64 -51.29 6.65
C VAL A 455 -5.48 -50.49 6.01
N ILE A 456 -4.55 -51.18 5.34
CA ILE A 456 -3.43 -50.57 4.60
C ILE A 456 -3.88 -49.89 3.29
N LEU A 457 -4.93 -50.40 2.62
CA LEU A 457 -5.32 -49.90 1.30
C LEU A 457 -5.69 -48.39 1.28
N PRO A 458 -6.56 -47.87 2.17
CA PRO A 458 -6.85 -46.42 2.23
C PRO A 458 -5.60 -45.56 2.53
N PHE A 459 -4.65 -46.11 3.29
CA PHE A 459 -3.37 -45.45 3.55
C PHE A 459 -2.50 -45.37 2.30
N CYS A 460 -2.32 -46.48 1.59
CA CYS A 460 -1.53 -46.49 0.36
C CYS A 460 -2.10 -45.50 -0.65
N LEU A 461 -3.43 -45.39 -0.75
CA LEU A 461 -4.08 -44.40 -1.59
C LEU A 461 -3.72 -42.96 -1.20
N LEU A 462 -3.78 -42.60 0.10
CA LEU A 462 -3.41 -41.26 0.57
C LEU A 462 -1.93 -40.95 0.32
N MET A 463 -1.03 -41.88 0.66
CA MET A 463 0.40 -41.70 0.48
C MET A 463 0.76 -41.55 -1.01
N VAL A 464 0.20 -42.40 -1.87
CA VAL A 464 0.41 -42.32 -3.33
C VAL A 464 -0.14 -41.02 -3.89
N ALA A 465 -1.33 -40.58 -3.46
CA ALA A 465 -1.89 -39.30 -3.88
C ALA A 465 -0.98 -38.12 -3.51
N ASN A 466 -0.48 -38.08 -2.26
CA ASN A 466 0.46 -37.04 -1.82
C ASN A 466 1.78 -37.08 -2.59
N LEU A 467 2.34 -38.26 -2.83
CA LEU A 467 3.58 -38.41 -3.61
C LEU A 467 3.40 -37.94 -5.06
N ILE A 468 2.29 -38.31 -5.72
CA ILE A 468 2.00 -37.84 -7.08
C ILE A 468 1.90 -36.31 -7.12
N ILE A 469 1.16 -35.70 -6.20
CA ILE A 469 1.00 -34.24 -6.14
C ILE A 469 2.37 -33.57 -5.93
N LEU A 470 3.19 -34.06 -5.01
CA LEU A 470 4.49 -33.49 -4.70
C LEU A 470 5.52 -33.67 -5.82
N ILE A 471 5.53 -34.83 -6.49
CA ILE A 471 6.39 -35.08 -7.66
C ILE A 471 5.97 -34.14 -8.79
N CYS A 472 4.68 -34.06 -9.10
CA CYS A 472 4.16 -33.15 -10.11
C CYS A 472 4.50 -31.69 -9.77
N TRP A 473 4.36 -31.29 -8.51
CA TRP A 473 4.72 -29.94 -8.08
C TRP A 473 6.23 -29.68 -8.27
N THR A 474 7.08 -30.60 -7.83
CA THR A 474 8.55 -30.46 -7.92
C THR A 474 9.05 -30.43 -9.37
N VAL A 475 8.41 -31.18 -10.28
CA VAL A 475 8.83 -31.28 -11.69
C VAL A 475 8.23 -30.16 -12.55
N VAL A 476 6.95 -29.87 -12.39
CA VAL A 476 6.22 -28.91 -13.25
C VAL A 476 6.46 -27.48 -12.78
N ALA A 477 6.47 -27.25 -11.47
CA ALA A 477 6.59 -25.93 -10.88
C ALA A 477 7.46 -25.95 -9.62
N PRO A 478 8.78 -26.17 -9.75
CA PRO A 478 9.69 -26.22 -8.61
C PRO A 478 9.64 -24.92 -7.81
N LEU A 479 9.67 -25.05 -6.48
CA LEU A 479 9.79 -23.91 -5.59
C LEU A 479 11.25 -23.46 -5.53
N GLU A 480 11.47 -22.18 -5.79
CA GLU A 480 12.77 -21.51 -5.72
C GLU A 480 12.73 -20.45 -4.63
N TYR A 481 13.88 -20.25 -3.99
CA TYR A 481 14.04 -19.16 -3.04
C TYR A 481 14.26 -17.87 -3.81
N VAL A 482 13.37 -16.91 -3.63
CA VAL A 482 13.43 -15.60 -4.27
C VAL A 482 13.32 -14.51 -3.21
N ARG A 483 13.95 -13.36 -3.49
CA ARG A 483 13.86 -12.16 -2.66
C ARG A 483 12.86 -11.20 -3.29
N ARG A 484 11.96 -10.66 -2.48
CA ARG A 484 10.94 -9.68 -2.86
C ARG A 484 11.25 -8.36 -2.16
N ASP A 485 11.09 -7.27 -2.89
CA ASP A 485 11.17 -5.93 -2.32
C ASP A 485 9.87 -5.63 -1.57
N ASP A 486 10.01 -5.01 -0.41
CA ASP A 486 8.90 -4.59 0.43
C ASP A 486 8.40 -3.19 0.03
N LEU A 487 7.20 -2.82 0.48
CA LEU A 487 6.60 -1.53 0.16
C LEU A 487 7.31 -0.42 0.95
N GLY A 488 8.29 0.20 0.32
CA GLY A 488 8.98 1.34 0.89
C GLY A 488 10.19 1.76 0.06
N THR A 489 10.27 3.05 -0.25
CA THR A 489 11.45 3.62 -0.87
C THR A 489 12.00 4.76 -0.02
N ASP A 490 13.30 4.99 -0.15
CA ASP A 490 13.92 6.19 0.39
C ASP A 490 13.49 7.41 -0.43
N PRO A 491 13.85 8.64 -0.02
CA PRO A 491 13.49 9.85 -0.77
C PRO A 491 13.95 9.85 -2.24
N TRP A 492 14.90 8.98 -2.59
CA TRP A 492 15.48 8.83 -3.93
C TRP A 492 14.90 7.65 -4.71
N ASN A 493 13.78 7.10 -4.25
CA ASN A 493 13.08 5.98 -4.86
C ASN A 493 13.89 4.66 -4.89
N ARG A 494 14.80 4.47 -3.93
CA ARG A 494 15.56 3.22 -3.75
C ARG A 494 14.88 2.34 -2.71
N VAL A 495 14.83 1.03 -2.96
CA VAL A 495 14.22 0.03 -2.06
C VAL A 495 14.92 0.01 -0.71
N ILE A 496 14.17 0.17 0.38
CA ILE A 496 14.72 0.22 1.75
C ILE A 496 14.67 -1.13 2.47
N SER A 497 13.77 -2.02 2.06
CA SER A 497 13.59 -3.34 2.69
C SER A 497 13.22 -4.41 1.67
N SER A 498 13.64 -5.64 1.94
CA SER A 498 13.34 -6.82 1.13
C SER A 498 13.22 -8.06 2.02
N TYR A 499 12.56 -9.11 1.54
CA TYR A 499 12.41 -10.37 2.26
C TYR A 499 12.54 -11.61 1.38
N GLY A 500 12.96 -12.72 1.97
CA GLY A 500 13.05 -14.01 1.30
C GLY A 500 11.75 -14.80 1.36
N THR A 501 11.35 -15.39 0.24
CA THR A 501 10.16 -16.25 0.15
C THR A 501 10.35 -17.39 -0.85
N CYS A 502 9.56 -18.45 -0.73
CA CYS A 502 9.58 -19.59 -1.65
C CYS A 502 8.47 -19.43 -2.69
N MET A 503 8.84 -19.26 -3.96
CA MET A 503 7.89 -19.08 -5.05
C MET A 503 8.24 -19.96 -6.25
N THR A 504 7.27 -20.20 -7.11
CA THR A 504 7.52 -20.81 -8.41
C THR A 504 8.00 -19.77 -9.40
N ARG A 505 8.69 -20.21 -10.47
CA ARG A 505 9.13 -19.32 -11.54
C ARG A 505 7.98 -18.55 -12.17
N GLU A 506 8.32 -17.41 -12.75
CA GLU A 506 7.38 -16.55 -13.45
C GLU A 506 6.64 -17.33 -14.57
N GLY A 507 5.31 -17.16 -14.63
CA GLY A 507 4.43 -17.94 -15.53
C GLY A 507 3.93 -19.28 -14.98
N GLN A 508 4.51 -19.79 -13.89
CA GLN A 508 4.04 -21.02 -13.22
C GLN A 508 3.24 -20.68 -11.96
N ARG A 509 2.26 -21.52 -11.63
CA ARG A 509 1.39 -21.33 -10.44
C ARG A 509 1.52 -22.52 -9.48
N SER A 510 1.93 -22.26 -8.24
CA SER A 510 1.95 -23.26 -7.15
C SER A 510 0.57 -23.54 -6.56
N VAL A 511 -0.38 -22.59 -6.69
CA VAL A 511 -1.71 -22.66 -6.08
C VAL A 511 -2.44 -23.97 -6.36
N PRO A 512 -2.51 -24.51 -7.59
CA PRO A 512 -3.23 -25.76 -7.85
C PRO A 512 -2.67 -26.95 -7.07
N PHE A 513 -1.34 -27.04 -6.94
CA PHE A 513 -0.67 -28.12 -6.20
C PHE A 513 -0.91 -28.00 -4.70
N VAL A 514 -0.77 -26.79 -4.14
CA VAL A 514 -1.06 -26.51 -2.73
C VAL A 514 -2.52 -26.81 -2.42
N SER A 515 -3.46 -26.32 -3.25
CA SER A 515 -4.90 -26.55 -3.07
C SER A 515 -5.24 -28.04 -3.15
N ALA A 516 -4.68 -28.79 -4.09
CA ALA A 516 -4.88 -30.24 -4.19
C ALA A 516 -4.33 -30.97 -2.95
N LEU A 517 -3.14 -30.62 -2.50
CA LEU A 517 -2.51 -31.19 -1.31
C LEU A 517 -3.36 -30.92 -0.05
N VAL A 518 -3.80 -29.68 0.14
CA VAL A 518 -4.67 -29.29 1.25
C VAL A 518 -6.01 -30.03 1.18
N ALA A 519 -6.65 -30.09 0.01
CA ALA A 519 -7.94 -30.77 -0.16
C ALA A 519 -7.86 -32.27 0.15
N VAL A 520 -6.83 -32.97 -0.35
CA VAL A 520 -6.63 -34.39 -0.09
C VAL A 520 -6.39 -34.67 1.39
N ASN A 521 -5.51 -33.90 2.04
CA ASN A 521 -5.15 -34.13 3.44
C ASN A 521 -6.26 -33.70 4.41
N LEU A 522 -6.93 -32.56 4.18
CA LEU A 522 -8.09 -32.14 4.99
C LEU A 522 -9.29 -33.07 4.79
N GLY A 523 -9.53 -33.56 3.57
CA GLY A 523 -10.58 -34.53 3.30
C GLY A 523 -10.34 -35.85 4.04
N ALA A 524 -9.11 -36.36 4.02
CA ALA A 524 -8.73 -37.54 4.78
C ALA A 524 -8.90 -37.32 6.30
N LEU A 525 -8.53 -36.14 6.79
CA LEU A 525 -8.64 -35.78 8.20
C LEU A 525 -10.10 -35.62 8.64
N LEU A 526 -10.96 -35.02 7.82
CA LEU A 526 -12.40 -34.95 8.04
C LEU A 526 -13.01 -36.35 8.15
N PHE A 527 -12.63 -37.24 7.22
CA PHE A 527 -13.08 -38.62 7.25
C PHE A 527 -12.63 -39.36 8.52
N ALA A 528 -11.37 -39.19 8.93
CA ALA A 528 -10.87 -39.75 10.18
C ALA A 528 -11.61 -39.20 11.41
N ASN A 529 -11.96 -37.91 11.42
CA ASN A 529 -12.78 -37.31 12.49
C ASN A 529 -14.18 -37.94 12.56
N ILE A 530 -14.82 -38.20 11.42
CA ILE A 530 -16.11 -38.92 11.37
C ILE A 530 -15.97 -40.32 11.96
N GLN A 531 -14.92 -41.05 11.58
CA GLN A 531 -14.64 -42.37 12.16
C GLN A 531 -14.35 -42.30 13.66
N ALA A 532 -13.69 -41.25 14.12
CA ALA A 532 -13.35 -41.04 15.53
C ALA A 532 -14.60 -40.78 16.35
N TYR A 533 -15.52 -39.98 15.80
CA TYR A 533 -16.82 -39.72 16.40
C TYR A 533 -17.65 -40.99 16.55
N LYS A 534 -17.66 -41.88 15.55
CA LYS A 534 -18.33 -43.18 15.65
C LYS A 534 -17.75 -44.05 16.77
N ALA A 535 -16.43 -44.01 16.96
CA ALA A 535 -15.73 -44.81 17.96
C ALA A 535 -15.85 -44.29 19.41
N ARG A 536 -16.50 -43.14 19.64
CA ARG A 536 -16.46 -42.41 20.93
C ARG A 536 -17.09 -43.16 22.11
N SER A 537 -18.11 -43.98 21.86
CA SER A 537 -18.86 -44.70 22.89
C SER A 537 -18.19 -46.02 23.29
N ILE A 538 -17.12 -46.41 22.60
CA ILE A 538 -16.42 -47.68 22.83
C ILE A 538 -15.44 -47.50 23.99
N GLN A 539 -15.78 -48.04 25.16
CA GLN A 539 -14.88 -48.10 26.31
C GLN A 539 -13.86 -49.23 26.08
N SER A 540 -12.61 -48.87 25.80
CA SER A 540 -11.48 -49.81 25.80
C SER A 540 -10.76 -49.78 27.14
N GLU A 541 -10.10 -50.88 27.52
CA GLU A 541 -9.31 -51.04 28.75
C GLU A 541 -8.26 -49.92 28.93
N PHE A 542 -7.86 -49.27 27.83
CA PHE A 542 -6.84 -48.21 27.79
C PHE A 542 -7.34 -46.85 27.27
N SER A 543 -8.65 -46.68 27.03
CA SER A 543 -9.23 -45.46 26.41
C SER A 543 -8.52 -45.00 25.11
N GLU A 544 -7.94 -45.94 24.36
CA GLU A 544 -7.06 -45.65 23.20
C GLU A 544 -7.79 -44.89 22.08
N SER A 545 -9.06 -45.22 21.85
CA SER A 545 -9.94 -44.52 20.89
C SER A 545 -10.16 -43.05 21.23
N LYS A 546 -10.21 -42.69 22.51
CA LYS A 546 -10.42 -41.29 22.96
C LYS A 546 -9.22 -40.41 22.64
N TYR A 547 -8.01 -40.90 22.91
CA TYR A 547 -6.78 -40.15 22.62
C TYR A 547 -6.54 -40.03 21.12
N ILE A 548 -6.82 -41.09 20.34
CA ILE A 548 -6.77 -41.01 18.87
C ILE A 548 -7.76 -39.96 18.35
N ALA A 549 -8.98 -39.94 18.88
CA ALA A 549 -9.99 -38.94 18.51
C ALA A 549 -9.52 -37.51 18.84
N LEU A 550 -8.92 -37.30 20.02
CA LEU A 550 -8.40 -35.99 20.42
C LEU A 550 -7.26 -35.52 19.51
N VAL A 551 -6.34 -36.41 19.11
CA VAL A 551 -5.26 -36.08 18.17
C VAL A 551 -5.82 -35.69 16.80
N VAL A 552 -6.72 -36.51 16.25
CA VAL A 552 -7.30 -36.28 14.91
C VAL A 552 -8.18 -35.03 14.87
N ALA A 553 -8.90 -34.72 15.95
CA ALA A 553 -9.64 -33.47 16.11
C ALA A 553 -8.71 -32.26 16.26
N GLY A 554 -7.67 -32.36 17.09
CA GLY A 554 -6.67 -31.31 17.25
C GLY A 554 -5.93 -30.97 15.97
N MET A 555 -5.54 -31.98 15.18
CA MET A 555 -4.98 -31.78 13.84
C MET A 555 -5.91 -30.99 12.92
N MET A 556 -7.22 -31.29 12.96
CA MET A 556 -8.21 -30.60 12.12
C MET A 556 -8.35 -29.14 12.55
N GLN A 557 -8.44 -28.90 13.87
CA GLN A 557 -8.52 -27.55 14.41
C GLN A 557 -7.28 -26.72 14.04
N VAL A 558 -6.08 -27.26 14.25
CA VAL A 558 -4.84 -26.55 13.91
C VAL A 558 -4.74 -26.29 12.40
N SER A 559 -5.19 -27.21 11.56
CA SER A 559 -5.17 -27.01 10.10
C SER A 559 -6.18 -25.94 9.65
N LEU A 560 -7.38 -25.91 10.25
CA LEU A 560 -8.43 -24.92 9.94
C LEU A 560 -8.09 -23.51 10.41
N VAL A 561 -7.46 -23.38 11.59
CA VAL A 561 -7.07 -22.08 12.16
C VAL A 561 -5.71 -21.62 11.64
N GLY A 562 -4.76 -22.54 11.49
CA GLY A 562 -3.39 -22.24 11.08
C GLY A 562 -3.29 -21.73 9.64
N LEU A 563 -4.06 -22.30 8.70
CA LEU A 563 -3.98 -21.93 7.28
C LEU A 563 -4.36 -20.44 7.03
N PRO A 564 -5.50 -19.92 7.52
CA PRO A 564 -5.81 -18.49 7.38
C PRO A 564 -4.77 -17.58 8.03
N VAL A 565 -4.26 -17.94 9.22
CA VAL A 565 -3.27 -17.13 9.93
C VAL A 565 -1.93 -17.07 9.18
N LEU A 566 -1.53 -18.16 8.52
CA LEU A 566 -0.36 -18.17 7.66
C LEU A 566 -0.53 -17.28 6.42
N LEU A 567 -1.73 -17.20 5.84
CA LEU A 567 -1.99 -16.32 4.69
C LEU A 567 -1.91 -14.83 5.08
N LEU A 568 -2.34 -14.47 6.29
CA LEU A 568 -2.31 -13.09 6.78
C LEU A 568 -0.93 -12.57 7.14
N THR A 569 0.05 -13.47 7.28
CA THR A 569 1.39 -13.13 7.79
C THR A 569 2.48 -13.32 6.75
N VAL A 570 2.12 -13.61 5.49
CA VAL A 570 3.07 -13.90 4.41
C VAL A 570 4.05 -12.76 4.14
N ASP A 571 3.63 -11.52 4.39
CA ASP A 571 4.44 -10.32 4.16
C ASP A 571 5.37 -9.99 5.33
N ASN A 572 5.29 -10.72 6.46
CA ASN A 572 6.16 -10.54 7.61
C ASN A 572 6.97 -11.83 7.88
N PRO A 573 8.21 -11.94 7.37
CA PRO A 573 8.97 -13.20 7.39
C PRO A 573 9.27 -13.75 8.79
N PRO A 574 9.68 -12.94 9.79
CA PRO A 574 9.87 -13.43 11.15
C PRO A 574 8.60 -14.03 11.75
N VAL A 575 7.46 -13.35 11.61
CA VAL A 575 6.17 -13.83 12.13
C VAL A 575 5.72 -15.08 11.37
N TYR A 576 5.84 -15.07 10.04
CA TYR A 576 5.52 -16.20 9.18
C TYR A 576 6.33 -17.44 9.56
N TYR A 577 7.64 -17.28 9.75
CA TYR A 577 8.55 -18.34 10.21
C TYR A 577 8.12 -18.90 11.57
N LEU A 578 7.90 -18.02 12.57
CA LEU A 578 7.51 -18.43 13.93
C LEU A 578 6.20 -19.22 13.94
N LEU A 579 5.20 -18.78 13.18
CA LEU A 579 3.92 -19.48 13.07
C LEU A 579 4.11 -20.87 12.47
N ARG A 580 4.89 -21.02 11.41
CA ARG A 580 5.13 -22.33 10.76
C ARG A 580 5.79 -23.32 11.71
N ILE A 581 6.83 -22.92 12.43
CA ILE A 581 7.51 -23.82 13.37
C ILE A 581 6.62 -24.19 14.57
N LEU A 582 5.82 -23.25 15.07
CA LEU A 582 4.92 -23.48 16.21
C LEU A 582 3.76 -24.40 15.83
N LEU A 583 3.18 -24.26 14.63
CA LEU A 583 2.13 -25.15 14.15
C LEU A 583 2.62 -26.61 14.06
N VAL A 584 3.81 -26.82 13.47
CA VAL A 584 4.43 -28.15 13.42
C VAL A 584 4.72 -28.68 14.82
N PHE A 585 5.22 -27.82 15.71
CA PHE A 585 5.54 -28.20 17.09
C PHE A 585 4.30 -28.65 17.88
N VAL A 586 3.23 -27.86 17.89
CA VAL A 586 2.00 -28.16 18.62
C VAL A 586 1.36 -29.45 18.13
N ILE A 587 1.26 -29.65 16.81
CA ILE A 587 0.70 -30.88 16.23
C ILE A 587 1.54 -32.10 16.64
N THR A 588 2.88 -32.00 16.47
CA THR A 588 3.78 -33.13 16.75
C THR A 588 3.80 -33.48 18.23
N LEU A 589 3.84 -32.47 19.11
CA LEU A 589 3.80 -32.67 20.55
C LEU A 589 2.49 -33.33 21.00
N ALA A 590 1.35 -32.90 20.44
CA ALA A 590 0.05 -33.50 20.73
C ALA A 590 0.00 -34.98 20.33
N ILE A 591 0.55 -35.34 19.17
CA ILE A 591 0.64 -36.75 18.72
C ILE A 591 1.44 -37.57 19.70
N ILE A 592 2.66 -37.14 20.05
CA ILE A 592 3.54 -37.91 20.94
C ILE A 592 2.94 -37.98 22.34
N GLY A 593 2.49 -36.85 22.88
CA GLY A 593 1.92 -36.77 24.22
C GLY A 593 0.70 -37.66 24.38
N LEU A 594 -0.32 -37.48 23.53
CA LEU A 594 -1.61 -38.15 23.70
C LEU A 594 -1.56 -39.65 23.36
N ILE A 595 -0.65 -40.08 22.46
CA ILE A 595 -0.56 -41.49 22.07
C ILE A 595 0.30 -42.31 23.05
N PHE A 596 1.38 -41.75 23.57
CA PHE A 596 2.37 -42.52 24.34
C PHE A 596 2.25 -42.32 25.86
N VAL A 597 2.02 -41.09 26.34
CA VAL A 597 2.02 -40.79 27.80
C VAL A 597 0.99 -41.63 28.57
N PRO A 598 -0.28 -41.79 28.14
CA PRO A 598 -1.24 -42.63 28.86
C PRO A 598 -0.80 -44.09 29.00
N LYS A 599 -0.02 -44.61 28.03
CA LYS A 599 0.50 -45.99 28.06
C LYS A 599 1.70 -46.14 28.96
N MET A 600 2.53 -45.09 29.08
CA MET A 600 3.69 -45.07 29.98
C MET A 600 3.29 -44.94 31.46
N LEU A 601 2.20 -44.22 31.75
CA LEU A 601 1.73 -43.98 33.12
C LEU A 601 0.81 -45.07 33.68
N HIS A 602 0.36 -46.02 32.86
CA HIS A 602 -0.57 -47.05 33.29
C HIS A 602 0.10 -48.05 34.25
N LYS A 603 -0.33 -48.07 35.53
CA LYS A 603 0.13 -49.04 36.53
C LYS A 603 -0.58 -50.40 36.32
N PRO A 604 0.12 -51.54 36.40
CA PRO A 604 -0.54 -52.85 36.37
C PRO A 604 -1.55 -52.94 37.52
N LYS A 605 -2.76 -53.44 37.26
CA LYS A 605 -3.66 -53.85 38.35
C LYS A 605 -3.04 -55.05 39.06
N GLU A 606 -2.52 -54.86 40.26
CA GLU A 606 -2.45 -55.95 41.23
C GLU A 606 -3.88 -56.30 41.62
N ASN A 607 -4.39 -57.44 41.16
CA ASN A 607 -5.32 -58.20 41.99
C ASN A 607 -5.36 -59.65 41.55
N GLY A 608 -4.98 -60.52 42.48
CA GLY A 608 -5.16 -61.94 42.39
C GLY A 608 -6.63 -62.32 42.29
N ARG A 609 -6.88 -63.35 41.50
CA ARG A 609 -7.91 -64.34 41.78
C ARG A 609 -7.43 -65.66 41.22
N GLN A 610 -6.93 -66.49 42.13
CA GLN A 610 -6.87 -67.93 41.94
C GLN A 610 -8.25 -68.38 41.47
N VAL A 611 -8.31 -68.98 40.29
CA VAL A 611 -9.49 -69.73 39.86
C VAL A 611 -9.48 -71.01 40.68
N VAL A 612 -10.36 -71.06 41.68
CA VAL A 612 -10.68 -72.29 42.42
C VAL A 612 -11.27 -73.27 41.41
N VAL A 613 -10.53 -74.36 41.15
CA VAL A 613 -11.01 -75.52 40.42
C VAL A 613 -11.97 -76.27 41.36
N SER A 614 -13.27 -76.19 41.13
CA SER A 614 -14.23 -77.11 41.75
C SER A 614 -14.14 -78.46 41.04
N HIS A 615 -13.50 -79.44 41.66
CA HIS A 615 -13.66 -80.84 41.27
C HIS A 615 -15.07 -81.31 41.63
N GLY A 616 -15.92 -81.49 40.63
CA GLY A 616 -17.08 -82.38 40.73
C GLY A 616 -16.62 -83.82 40.55
N THR A 617 -16.79 -84.65 41.57
CA THR A 617 -16.69 -86.12 41.49
C THR A 617 -17.96 -86.70 40.86
N PRO A 618 -17.85 -87.82 40.11
CA PRO A 618 -19.00 -88.47 39.50
C PRO A 618 -19.65 -89.49 40.45
N SER A 619 -20.97 -89.39 40.60
CA SER A 619 -21.91 -90.51 40.82
C SER A 619 -23.34 -90.00 40.74
#